data_AF-A0A8T5GWK7-F1
#
_entry.id   AF-A0A8T5GWK7-F1
#
_cell.length_a   1.000
_cell.length_b   1.000
_cell.length_c   1.000
_cell.angle_alpha   90.00
_cell.angle_beta   90.00
_cell.angle_gamma   90.00
#
_symmetry.space_group_name_H-M   'P 1'
#
loop_
_entity.id
_entity.type
_entity.pdbx_description
1 polymer ?
#
loop_
_entity_poly.entity_id
_entity_poly.type
_entity_poly.pdbx_seq_one_letter_code
_entity_poly.pdbx_strand_id
1 'polypeptide(L)'
;MNERKLKALKLRVVKLFASWKEPHEETTYNQSDIVQSIDVSDQGQVDYTIAPKHPHCPCCLLDAVDLRKRIESIKGVSKVVCTVTGIPAAEKWTRSING
;
A
#
# COMPACT_ATOMS: atom_id res chain seq x y z
N MET A 1 12.89 16.53 2.11
CA MET A 1 12.91 16.20 3.56
C MET A 1 14.34 15.88 3.99
N ASN A 2 14.75 16.12 5.25
CA ASN A 2 16.11 15.72 5.68
C ASN A 2 16.21 14.19 5.90
N GLU A 3 17.42 13.65 5.88
CA GLU A 3 17.67 12.19 5.92
C GLU A 3 17.04 11.50 7.13
N ARG A 4 17.15 12.10 8.32
CA ARG A 4 16.57 11.55 9.56
C ARG A 4 15.05 11.43 9.47
N LYS A 5 14.37 12.47 8.98
CA LYS A 5 12.92 12.47 8.79
C LYS A 5 12.51 11.47 7.70
N LEU A 6 13.29 11.33 6.62
CA LEU A 6 13.05 10.36 5.55
C LEU A 6 13.15 8.92 6.06
N LYS A 7 14.20 8.59 6.81
CA LYS A 7 14.35 7.28 7.45
C LYS A 7 13.18 6.97 8.39
N ALA A 8 12.76 7.95 9.19
CA ALA A 8 11.60 7.80 10.07
C ALA A 8 10.28 7.64 9.30
N LEU A 9 10.11 8.28 8.15
CA LEU A 9 8.96 8.08 7.28
C LEU A 9 8.95 6.67 6.69
N LYS A 10 10.06 6.24 6.07
CA LYS A 10 10.24 4.88 5.53
C LYS A 10 9.87 3.81 6.56
N LEU A 11 10.38 3.94 7.79
CA LEU A 11 10.08 3.00 8.87
C LEU A 11 8.58 2.96 9.23
N ARG A 12 7.90 4.11 9.24
CA ARG A 12 6.46 4.16 9.56
C ARG A 12 5.61 3.52 8.45
N VAL A 13 5.97 3.78 7.19
CA VAL A 13 5.31 3.16 6.03
C VAL A 13 5.51 1.64 6.06
N VAL A 14 6.76 1.17 6.15
CA VAL A 14 7.06 -0.28 6.19
C VAL A 14 6.37 -0.98 7.38
N LYS A 15 6.37 -0.35 8.56
CA LYS A 15 5.66 -0.91 9.73
C LYS A 15 4.16 -1.05 9.50
N LEU A 16 3.53 -0.09 8.81
CA LEU A 16 2.11 -0.18 8.49
C LEU A 16 1.84 -1.42 7.63
N PHE A 17 2.57 -1.61 6.53
CA PHE A 17 2.45 -2.82 5.69
C PHE A 17 2.73 -4.10 6.47
N ALA A 18 3.73 -4.09 7.37
CA ALA A 18 4.06 -5.25 8.21
C ALA A 18 2.95 -5.67 9.17
N SER A 19 2.10 -4.72 9.60
CA SER A 19 0.98 -4.95 10.51
C SER A 19 -0.39 -5.05 9.84
N TRP A 20 -0.49 -4.73 8.54
CA TRP A 20 -1.77 -4.70 7.85
C TRP A 20 -2.25 -6.13 7.60
N LYS A 21 -3.37 -6.52 8.23
CA LYS A 21 -3.92 -7.87 8.13
C LYS A 21 -4.53 -8.10 6.75
N GLU A 22 -4.29 -9.26 6.17
CA GLU A 22 -4.96 -9.67 4.93
C GLU A 22 -6.42 -10.08 5.24
N PRO A 23 -7.42 -9.65 4.46
CA PRO A 23 -8.84 -9.87 4.78
C PRO A 23 -9.31 -11.33 4.93
N HIS A 24 -8.60 -12.28 4.32
CA HIS A 24 -8.97 -13.69 4.23
C HIS A 24 -7.95 -14.64 4.86
N GLU A 25 -6.75 -14.17 5.15
CA GLU A 25 -5.70 -14.95 5.77
C GLU A 25 -5.39 -14.48 7.18
N GLU A 26 -4.82 -15.36 7.99
CA GLU A 26 -4.26 -14.99 9.30
C GLU A 26 -2.83 -14.42 9.18
N THR A 27 -2.49 -13.89 8.00
CA THR A 27 -1.19 -13.29 7.67
C THR A 27 -1.32 -11.79 7.48
N THR A 28 -0.19 -11.07 7.58
CA THR A 28 -0.12 -9.68 7.17
C THR A 28 0.35 -9.54 5.73
N TYR A 29 0.18 -8.35 5.16
CA TYR A 29 0.65 -8.04 3.81
C TYR A 29 2.15 -8.32 3.62
N ASN A 30 2.99 -8.11 4.64
CA ASN A 30 4.43 -8.41 4.60
C ASN A 30 4.76 -9.91 4.77
N GLN A 31 3.83 -10.70 5.30
CA GLN A 31 3.95 -12.17 5.38
C GLN A 31 3.32 -12.86 4.17
N SER A 32 2.75 -12.08 3.26
CA SER A 32 2.11 -12.54 2.03
C SER A 32 2.91 -12.07 0.81
N ASP A 33 2.63 -12.66 -0.34
CA ASP A 33 3.16 -12.18 -1.62
C ASP A 33 2.32 -11.04 -2.22
N ILE A 34 1.49 -10.34 -1.43
CA ILE A 34 0.68 -9.23 -1.93
C ILE A 34 1.55 -8.01 -2.23
N VAL A 35 2.49 -7.64 -1.36
CA VAL A 35 3.31 -6.44 -1.55
C VAL A 35 4.49 -6.75 -2.46
N GLN A 36 4.56 -6.07 -3.60
CA GLN A 36 5.59 -6.27 -4.61
C GLN A 36 6.71 -5.23 -4.52
N SER A 37 6.37 -3.98 -4.20
CA SER A 37 7.34 -2.90 -4.02
C SER A 37 6.79 -1.79 -3.14
N ILE A 38 7.68 -1.11 -2.41
CA ILE A 38 7.39 0.12 -1.67
C ILE A 38 8.57 1.08 -1.90
N ASP A 39 8.28 2.25 -2.46
CA ASP A 39 9.22 3.36 -2.54
C ASP A 39 8.69 4.58 -1.77
N VAL A 40 9.62 5.30 -1.14
CA VAL A 40 9.30 6.53 -0.41
C VAL A 40 10.33 7.58 -0.79
N SER A 41 9.85 8.61 -1.48
CA SER A 41 10.68 9.72 -1.95
C SER A 41 11.03 10.70 -0.84
N ASP A 42 12.04 11.53 -1.09
CA ASP A 42 12.42 12.62 -0.18
C ASP A 42 11.39 13.75 -0.11
N GLN A 43 10.42 13.78 -1.02
CA GLN A 43 9.25 14.67 -1.00
C GLN A 43 8.09 14.10 -0.19
N GLY A 44 8.20 12.88 0.33
CA GLY A 44 7.14 12.21 1.08
C GLY A 44 6.09 11.54 0.20
N GLN A 45 6.37 11.34 -1.09
CA GLN A 45 5.52 10.52 -1.94
C GLN A 45 5.78 9.05 -1.62
N VAL A 46 4.70 8.27 -1.49
CA VAL A 46 4.74 6.82 -1.31
C VAL A 46 4.16 6.16 -2.55
N ASP A 47 5.01 5.45 -3.28
CA ASP A 47 4.62 4.65 -4.45
C ASP A 47 4.74 3.18 -4.08
N TYR A 48 3.68 2.40 -4.23
CA TYR A 48 3.70 0.98 -3.87
C TYR A 48 2.95 0.13 -4.88
N THR A 49 3.39 -1.11 -5.03
CA THR A 49 2.78 -2.10 -5.93
C THR A 49 2.23 -3.27 -5.15
N ILE A 50 1.00 -3.68 -5.46
CA ILE A 50 0.36 -4.86 -4.90
C ILE A 50 -0.08 -5.86 -5.97
N ALA A 51 -0.09 -7.14 -5.62
CA ALA A 51 -0.64 -8.26 -6.38
C ALA A 51 -1.68 -9.00 -5.51
N PRO A 52 -2.95 -8.53 -5.49
CA PRO A 52 -3.99 -9.10 -4.63
C PRO A 52 -4.24 -10.58 -4.94
N LYS A 53 -4.46 -11.40 -3.91
CA LYS A 53 -4.76 -12.83 -4.08
C LYS A 53 -6.18 -13.11 -4.58
N HIS A 54 -7.12 -12.19 -4.29
CA HIS A 54 -8.55 -12.36 -4.57
C HIS A 54 -9.12 -11.21 -5.43
N PRO A 55 -8.84 -11.19 -6.75
CA PRO A 55 -9.15 -10.05 -7.64
C PRO A 55 -10.63 -9.81 -7.92
N HIS A 56 -11.48 -10.72 -7.46
CA HIS A 56 -12.93 -10.60 -7.54
C HIS A 56 -13.60 -10.39 -6.17
N CYS A 57 -12.86 -10.35 -5.05
CA CYS A 57 -13.47 -9.99 -3.76
C CYS A 57 -13.61 -8.46 -3.66
N PRO A 58 -14.83 -7.94 -3.46
CA PRO A 58 -15.03 -6.53 -3.14
C PRO A 58 -14.29 -6.14 -1.85
N CYS A 59 -14.22 -7.05 -0.88
CA CYS A 59 -13.57 -6.84 0.40
C CYS A 59 -12.07 -6.53 0.27
N CYS A 60 -11.33 -7.25 -0.57
CA CYS A 60 -9.91 -7.01 -0.80
C CYS A 60 -9.65 -5.68 -1.53
N LEU A 61 -10.56 -5.27 -2.42
CA LEU A 61 -10.47 -3.95 -3.05
C LEU A 61 -10.69 -2.83 -2.02
N LEU A 62 -11.71 -2.97 -1.16
CA LEU A 62 -11.99 -2.00 -0.10
C LEU A 62 -10.85 -1.93 0.91
N ASP A 63 -10.27 -3.08 1.28
CA ASP A 63 -9.09 -3.15 2.15
C ASP A 63 -7.89 -2.40 1.53
N ALA A 64 -7.62 -2.58 0.24
CA ALA A 64 -6.56 -1.85 -0.45
C ALA A 64 -6.81 -0.33 -0.52
N VAL A 65 -8.08 0.09 -0.66
CA VAL A 65 -8.50 1.50 -0.57
C VAL A 65 -8.23 2.05 0.84
N ASP A 66 -8.56 1.29 1.88
CA ASP A 66 -8.38 1.70 3.27
C ASP A 66 -6.89 1.75 3.66
N LEU A 67 -6.08 0.81 3.16
CA LEU A 67 -4.63 0.85 3.28
C LEU A 67 -4.06 2.14 2.67
N ARG A 68 -4.48 2.51 1.45
CA ARG A 68 -4.03 3.77 0.81
C ARG A 68 -4.36 4.98 1.68
N LYS A 69 -5.60 5.11 2.13
CA LYS A 69 -6.06 6.21 3.00
C LYS A 69 -5.26 6.23 4.31
N ARG A 70 -4.94 5.07 4.85
CA ARG A 70 -4.14 4.96 6.08
C ARG A 70 -2.71 5.43 5.86
N ILE A 71 -2.08 5.09 4.74
CA ILE A 71 -0.75 5.60 4.37
C ILE A 71 -0.81 7.13 4.24
N GLU A 72 -1.83 7.67 3.57
CA GLU A 72 -2.01 9.12 3.39
C GLU A 72 -2.13 9.89 4.71
N SER A 73 -2.71 9.26 5.73
CA SER A 73 -2.80 9.83 7.09
C SER A 73 -1.47 9.86 7.86
N ILE A 74 -0.41 9.19 7.38
CA ILE A 74 0.89 9.16 8.06
C ILE A 74 1.56 10.54 7.95
N LYS A 75 1.89 11.15 9.10
CA LYS A 75 2.60 12.44 9.14
C LYS A 75 3.85 12.46 8.24
N GLY A 76 3.90 13.37 7.28
CA GLY A 76 5.04 13.52 6.37
C GLY A 76 4.89 12.77 5.05
N VAL A 77 3.80 12.02 4.86
CA VAL A 77 3.32 11.63 3.53
C VAL A 77 2.69 12.85 2.87
N SER A 78 3.03 13.08 1.60
CA SER A 78 2.50 14.15 0.77
C SER A 78 1.61 13.65 -0.36
N LYS A 79 1.86 12.42 -0.84
CA LYS A 79 1.09 11.76 -1.89
C LYS A 79 1.22 10.25 -1.75
N VAL A 80 0.17 9.52 -2.13
CA VAL A 80 0.17 8.06 -2.15
C VAL A 80 -0.36 7.58 -3.50
N VAL A 81 0.39 6.70 -4.16
CA VAL A 81 0.01 6.06 -5.41
C VAL A 81 0.17 4.55 -5.28
N CYS A 82 -0.91 3.83 -5.56
CA CYS A 82 -0.92 2.37 -5.63
C CYS A 82 -0.88 1.92 -7.08
N THR A 83 -0.03 0.95 -7.42
CA THR A 83 -0.11 0.20 -8.68
C THR A 83 -0.57 -1.22 -8.38
N VAL A 84 -1.57 -1.72 -9.10
CA VAL A 84 -2.02 -3.11 -8.99
C VAL A 84 -1.49 -3.91 -10.17
N THR A 85 -0.99 -5.11 -9.91
CA THR A 85 -0.42 -6.02 -10.91
C THR A 85 -0.85 -7.46 -10.65
N GLY A 86 -0.50 -8.39 -11.55
CA GLY A 86 -0.66 -9.82 -11.31
C GLY A 86 -2.10 -10.35 -11.30
N ILE A 87 -3.10 -9.51 -11.60
CA ILE A 87 -4.52 -9.90 -11.59
C ILE A 87 -5.30 -9.43 -12.82
N PRO A 88 -6.41 -10.10 -13.17
CA PRO A 88 -7.38 -9.55 -14.12
C PRO A 88 -7.90 -8.19 -13.67
N ALA A 89 -8.11 -7.27 -14.61
CA ALA A 89 -8.61 -5.92 -14.34
C ALA A 89 -7.76 -5.09 -13.35
N ALA A 90 -6.46 -5.36 -13.27
CA ALA A 90 -5.50 -4.62 -12.45
C ALA A 90 -5.57 -3.09 -12.65
N GLU A 91 -5.76 -2.61 -13.88
CA GLU A 91 -5.94 -1.17 -14.13
C GLU A 91 -7.21 -0.60 -13.48
N LYS A 92 -8.31 -1.38 -13.45
CA LYS A 92 -9.57 -0.94 -12.84
C LYS A 92 -9.37 -0.79 -11.33
N TRP A 93 -8.70 -1.76 -10.69
CA TRP A 93 -8.33 -1.67 -9.28
C TRP A 93 -7.40 -0.48 -9.01
N THR A 94 -6.37 -0.29 -9.83
CA THR A 94 -5.44 0.84 -9.73
C THR A 94 -6.19 2.17 -9.76
N ARG A 95 -7.15 2.35 -10.68
CA ARG A 95 -8.00 3.55 -10.72
C ARG A 95 -8.86 3.68 -9.46
N SER A 96 -9.57 2.62 -9.09
CA SER A 96 -10.46 2.62 -7.91
C SER A 96 -9.74 2.91 -6.60
N ILE A 97 -8.50 2.42 -6.42
CA ILE A 97 -7.71 2.69 -5.21
C ILE A 97 -7.22 4.14 -5.20
N ASN A 98 -6.79 4.67 -6.34
CA ASN A 98 -6.20 6.01 -6.43
C ASN A 98 -7.22 7.16 -6.50
N GLY A 99 -8.51 6.86 -6.72
CA GLY A 99 -9.57 7.86 -6.76
C GLY A 99 -9.63 8.58 -8.10
#